data_AF-A0A8H7C3X0-F1
#
_entry.id   AF-A0A8H7C3X0-F1
#
_cell.length_a   1.000
_cell.length_b   1.000
_cell.length_c   1.000
_cell.angle_alpha   90.00
_cell.angle_beta   90.00
_cell.angle_gamma   90.00
#
_symmetry.space_group_name_H-M   'P 1'
#
loop_
_entity.id
_entity.type
_entity.pdbx_description
1 polymer ?
#
loop_
_entity_poly.entity_id
_entity_poly.type
_entity_poly.pdbx_seq_one_letter_code
_entity_poly.pdbx_strand_id
1 'polypeptide(L)'
;MLFLNFFSSTLTTIFFGAILVQAQDLAAGRYRIFNGDRSARSFPIEQPEFDAPITMSNQFADVFEQWNVTPDGNGAYLIQNVGGSARAFADPTLNTEVHAILEKQTSWLIENKGSNAPGEVGSFAIKIPFQDLLWTITPGNGGDDTITLKGSDGSAVQRFVFQPVA
;
A
#
# COMPACT_ATOMS: atom_id res chain seq x y z
N MET A 1 -25.75 62.84 38.43
CA MET A 1 -25.67 62.37 37.04
C MET A 1 -24.50 61.39 36.95
N LEU A 2 -24.81 60.10 36.78
CA LEU A 2 -23.90 59.03 36.33
C LEU A 2 -23.65 59.23 34.81
N PHE A 3 -22.58 58.76 34.15
CA PHE A 3 -21.99 57.42 34.12
C PHE A 3 -20.53 57.46 33.62
N LEU A 4 -19.68 56.56 34.14
CA LEU A 4 -18.38 56.19 33.54
C LEU A 4 -18.61 55.12 32.46
N ASN A 5 -18.08 55.35 31.25
CA ASN A 5 -18.03 54.35 30.18
C ASN A 5 -16.78 53.47 30.32
N PHE A 6 -16.96 52.17 30.55
CA PHE A 6 -15.91 51.17 30.44
C PHE A 6 -16.00 50.50 29.06
N PHE A 7 -14.97 50.63 28.24
CA PHE A 7 -14.82 49.83 27.02
C PHE A 7 -14.31 48.44 27.41
N SER A 8 -15.15 47.42 27.24
CA SER A 8 -14.73 46.02 27.29
C SER A 8 -14.38 45.56 25.88
N SER A 9 -13.09 45.35 25.60
CA SER A 9 -12.65 44.68 24.38
C SER A 9 -12.66 43.17 24.61
N THR A 10 -13.59 42.46 23.98
CA THR A 10 -13.55 41.00 23.92
C THR A 10 -12.45 40.57 22.96
N LEU A 11 -11.38 39.99 23.51
CA LEU A 11 -10.33 39.32 22.75
C LEU A 11 -10.91 37.99 22.23
N THR A 12 -11.22 37.92 20.93
CA THR A 12 -11.66 36.66 20.30
C THR A 12 -10.44 35.78 20.05
N THR A 13 -10.21 34.79 20.93
CA THR A 13 -9.20 33.76 20.71
C THR A 13 -9.65 32.86 19.56
N ILE A 14 -9.04 33.04 18.38
CA ILE A 14 -9.20 32.12 17.26
C ILE A 14 -8.37 30.88 17.60
N PHE A 15 -9.03 29.80 18.01
CA PHE A 15 -8.40 28.48 18.02
C PHE A 15 -8.22 28.06 16.56
N PHE A 16 -6.99 28.20 16.04
CA PHE A 16 -6.57 27.42 14.89
C PHE A 16 -6.52 25.96 15.35
N GLY A 17 -7.60 25.22 15.11
CA GLY A 17 -7.58 23.78 15.18
C GLY A 17 -6.58 23.30 14.13
N ALA A 18 -5.37 22.98 14.57
CA ALA A 18 -4.44 22.21 13.76
C ALA A 18 -5.14 20.87 13.51
N ILE A 19 -5.77 20.73 12.34
CA ILE A 19 -6.16 19.43 11.82
C ILE A 19 -4.83 18.75 11.51
N LEU A 20 -4.29 18.05 12.50
CA LEU A 20 -3.27 17.05 12.26
C LEU A 20 -3.96 16.01 11.36
N VAL A 21 -3.73 16.13 10.06
CA VAL A 21 -3.98 15.04 9.13
C VAL A 21 -3.02 13.94 9.56
N GLN A 22 -3.46 13.07 10.47
CA GLN A 22 -2.77 11.81 10.69
C GLN A 22 -2.80 11.08 9.34
N ALA A 23 -1.61 10.83 8.79
CA ALA A 23 -1.47 9.83 7.74
C ALA A 23 -2.11 8.55 8.30
N GLN A 24 -3.21 8.12 7.71
CA GLN A 24 -3.90 6.92 8.18
C GLN A 24 -3.05 5.72 7.76
N ASP A 25 -2.34 5.16 8.73
CA ASP A 25 -1.60 3.90 8.56
C ASP A 25 -2.57 2.78 8.18
N LEU A 26 -2.13 1.89 7.28
CA LEU A 26 -2.92 0.72 6.90
C LEU A 26 -3.04 -0.22 8.11
N ALA A 27 -4.26 -0.61 8.47
CA ALA A 27 -4.44 -1.60 9.54
C ALA A 27 -3.81 -2.94 9.15
N ALA A 28 -3.21 -3.65 10.10
CA ALA A 28 -2.80 -5.04 9.87
C ALA A 28 -4.03 -5.90 9.54
N GLY A 29 -3.90 -6.86 8.64
CA GLY A 29 -5.03 -7.70 8.25
C GLY A 29 -4.81 -8.50 6.99
N ARG A 30 -5.88 -9.17 6.55
CA ARG A 30 -5.91 -9.88 5.27
C ARG A 30 -6.59 -9.03 4.22
N TYR A 31 -5.98 -8.96 3.04
CA TYR A 31 -6.42 -8.08 1.97
C TYR A 31 -6.37 -8.77 0.61
N ARG A 32 -7.22 -8.31 -0.30
CA ARG A 32 -6.95 -8.32 -1.74
C ARG A 32 -6.36 -6.97 -2.11
N ILE A 33 -5.28 -6.97 -2.89
CA ILE A 33 -4.54 -5.76 -3.27
C ILE A 33 -4.85 -5.47 -4.74
N PHE A 34 -5.52 -4.37 -5.02
CA PHE A 34 -6.00 -4.02 -6.36
C PHE A 34 -5.23 -2.86 -6.98
N ASN A 35 -5.13 -2.86 -8.32
CA ASN A 35 -4.87 -1.69 -9.14
C ASN A 35 -5.91 -1.68 -10.28
N GLY A 36 -6.82 -0.71 -10.28
CA GLY A 36 -7.99 -0.74 -11.15
C GLY A 36 -8.89 -1.95 -10.85
N ASP A 37 -9.22 -2.74 -11.88
CA ASP A 37 -10.04 -3.95 -11.81
C ASP A 37 -9.23 -5.24 -11.60
N ARG A 38 -7.90 -5.14 -11.47
CA ARG A 38 -6.98 -6.28 -11.34
C ARG A 38 -6.50 -6.41 -9.91
N SER A 39 -6.44 -7.64 -9.39
CA SER A 39 -5.83 -7.95 -8.08
C SER A 39 -4.49 -8.65 -8.21
N ALA A 40 -3.60 -8.36 -7.28
CA ALA A 40 -2.32 -9.03 -7.13
C ALA A 40 -2.52 -10.49 -6.73
N ARG A 41 -1.86 -11.41 -7.42
CA ARG A 41 -1.85 -12.84 -7.12
C ARG A 41 -0.46 -13.44 -7.23
N SER A 42 -0.25 -14.53 -6.53
CA SER A 42 0.95 -15.37 -6.66
C SER A 42 0.56 -16.82 -6.44
N PHE A 43 1.00 -17.69 -7.33
CA PHE A 43 0.80 -19.14 -7.18
C PHE A 43 1.86 -19.75 -6.25
N PRO A 44 1.60 -20.95 -5.69
CA PRO A 44 2.53 -21.63 -4.81
C PRO A 44 3.89 -21.90 -5.46
N ILE A 45 4.94 -21.84 -4.66
CA ILE A 45 6.30 -22.17 -5.05
C ILE A 45 6.56 -23.64 -4.68
N GLU A 46 7.00 -24.44 -5.65
CA GLU A 46 7.24 -25.87 -5.44
C GLU A 46 8.55 -26.17 -4.70
N GLN A 47 9.58 -25.31 -4.85
CA GLN A 47 10.89 -25.49 -4.23
C GLN A 47 11.38 -24.17 -3.59
N PRO A 48 11.87 -24.18 -2.33
CA PRO A 48 12.24 -22.97 -1.58
C PRO A 48 13.22 -22.02 -2.27
N GLU A 49 14.10 -22.55 -3.12
CA GLU A 49 15.11 -21.79 -3.87
C GLU A 49 14.54 -20.99 -5.06
N PHE A 50 13.32 -21.26 -5.48
CA PHE A 50 12.66 -20.54 -6.57
C PHE A 50 11.80 -19.40 -6.04
N ASP A 51 11.60 -18.42 -6.91
CA ASP A 51 10.61 -17.38 -6.76
C ASP A 51 9.39 -17.66 -7.65
N ALA A 52 8.29 -16.99 -7.35
CA ALA A 52 7.12 -16.94 -8.19
C ALA A 52 6.78 -15.49 -8.54
N PRO A 53 6.34 -15.20 -9.77
CA PRO A 53 5.94 -13.85 -10.12
C PRO A 53 4.72 -13.42 -9.31
N ILE A 54 4.71 -12.16 -8.89
CA ILE A 54 3.48 -11.50 -8.43
C ILE A 54 2.87 -10.80 -9.63
N THR A 55 1.67 -11.24 -10.01
CA THR A 55 0.98 -10.71 -11.19
C THR A 55 -0.30 -9.99 -10.83
N MET A 56 -0.71 -9.02 -11.66
CA MET A 56 -2.01 -8.37 -11.57
C MET A 56 -2.94 -8.96 -12.61
N SER A 57 -4.04 -9.55 -12.15
CA SER A 57 -5.03 -10.20 -13.01
C SER A 57 -6.45 -9.83 -12.63
N ASN A 58 -7.35 -9.81 -13.61
CA ASN A 58 -8.80 -9.78 -13.37
C ASN A 58 -9.41 -11.19 -13.27
N GLN A 59 -8.60 -12.24 -13.44
CA GLN A 59 -9.05 -13.62 -13.26
C GLN A 59 -9.02 -14.01 -11.78
N PHE A 60 -10.16 -14.45 -11.27
CA PHE A 60 -10.30 -14.96 -9.91
C PHE A 60 -9.29 -16.08 -9.62
N ALA A 61 -8.57 -15.95 -8.51
CA ALA A 61 -7.55 -16.91 -8.08
C ALA A 61 -7.71 -17.36 -6.61
N ASP A 62 -8.89 -17.21 -6.03
CA ASP A 62 -9.24 -17.69 -4.69
C ASP A 62 -8.26 -17.24 -3.59
N VAL A 63 -7.59 -18.16 -2.88
CA VAL A 63 -6.63 -17.84 -1.82
C VAL A 63 -5.33 -17.26 -2.36
N PHE A 64 -5.03 -17.42 -3.65
CA PHE A 64 -3.80 -16.94 -4.28
C PHE A 64 -3.81 -15.43 -4.57
N GLU A 65 -4.97 -14.78 -4.51
CA GLU A 65 -5.13 -13.31 -4.59
C GLU A 65 -5.29 -12.66 -3.20
N GLN A 66 -5.17 -13.44 -2.12
CA GLN A 66 -5.27 -12.96 -0.74
C GLN A 66 -3.88 -12.83 -0.11
N TRP A 67 -3.68 -11.74 0.64
CA TRP A 67 -2.41 -11.38 1.24
C TRP A 67 -2.59 -11.00 2.70
N ASN A 68 -1.82 -11.61 3.59
CA ASN A 68 -1.66 -11.14 4.95
C ASN A 68 -0.66 -9.98 4.96
N VAL A 69 -1.09 -8.84 5.50
CA VAL A 69 -0.28 -7.64 5.68
C VAL A 69 -0.05 -7.44 7.17
N THR A 70 1.17 -7.69 7.63
CA THR A 70 1.53 -7.69 9.05
C THR A 70 2.63 -6.67 9.32
N PRO A 71 2.58 -5.90 10.42
CA PRO A 71 3.65 -4.99 10.78
C PRO A 71 4.97 -5.75 11.00
N ASP A 72 6.08 -5.14 10.60
CA ASP A 72 7.42 -5.70 10.82
C ASP A 72 8.04 -5.29 12.18
N GLY A 73 7.34 -4.43 12.94
CA GLY A 73 7.77 -3.88 14.22
C GLY A 73 8.52 -2.54 14.13
N ASN A 74 8.88 -2.08 12.93
CA ASN A 74 9.66 -0.86 12.68
C ASN A 74 8.89 0.19 11.86
N GLY A 75 7.55 0.08 11.79
CA GLY A 75 6.69 0.99 11.01
C GLY A 75 6.55 0.62 9.53
N ALA A 76 7.07 -0.54 9.11
CA ALA A 76 6.84 -1.11 7.80
C ALA A 76 6.00 -2.41 7.91
N TYR A 77 5.75 -3.04 6.77
CA TYR A 77 4.89 -4.21 6.66
C TYR A 77 5.57 -5.34 5.91
N LEU A 78 5.23 -6.57 6.29
CA LEU A 78 5.45 -7.78 5.50
C LEU A 78 4.15 -8.10 4.76
N ILE A 79 4.28 -8.47 3.49
CA ILE A 79 3.16 -8.83 2.61
C ILE A 79 3.33 -10.29 2.22
N GLN A 80 2.47 -11.16 2.71
CA GLN A 80 2.58 -12.62 2.56
C GLN A 80 1.35 -13.18 1.86
N ASN A 81 1.55 -13.95 0.79
CA ASN A 81 0.46 -14.63 0.08
C ASN A 81 -0.16 -15.71 0.97
N VAL A 82 -1.49 -15.77 1.04
CA VAL A 82 -2.21 -16.74 1.87
C VAL A 82 -2.12 -18.14 1.26
N GLY A 83 -2.32 -18.28 -0.04
CA GLY A 83 -2.35 -19.58 -0.72
C GLY A 83 -0.98 -20.27 -0.85
N GLY A 84 0.12 -19.49 -0.91
CA GLY A 84 1.47 -20.01 -1.09
C GLY A 84 2.44 -19.79 0.07
N SER A 85 2.06 -19.04 1.11
CA SER A 85 2.93 -18.60 2.23
C SER A 85 4.17 -17.79 1.84
N ALA A 86 4.44 -17.59 0.55
CA ALA A 86 5.53 -16.79 0.03
C ALA A 86 5.31 -15.31 0.30
N ARG A 87 6.40 -14.56 0.52
CA ARG A 87 6.39 -13.13 0.82
C ARG A 87 6.81 -12.32 -0.38
N ALA A 88 6.20 -11.16 -0.55
CA ALA A 88 6.62 -10.22 -1.57
C ALA A 88 8.02 -9.68 -1.25
N PHE A 89 8.90 -9.78 -2.24
CA PHE A 89 10.32 -9.54 -2.13
C PHE A 89 10.81 -8.75 -3.34
N ALA A 90 11.58 -7.70 -3.05
CA ALA A 90 12.34 -6.96 -4.03
C ALA A 90 13.71 -7.62 -4.18
N ASP A 91 13.94 -8.32 -5.29
CA ASP A 91 15.26 -8.88 -5.54
C ASP A 91 16.21 -7.77 -6.04
N PRO A 92 17.29 -7.46 -5.31
CA PRO A 92 18.23 -6.41 -5.70
C PRO A 92 19.03 -6.75 -6.97
N THR A 93 18.99 -8.00 -7.43
CA THR A 93 19.72 -8.50 -8.61
C THR A 93 18.83 -8.58 -9.87
N LEU A 94 17.50 -8.61 -9.72
CA LEU A 94 16.55 -8.82 -10.83
C LEU A 94 15.91 -7.52 -11.32
N ASN A 95 16.71 -6.59 -11.85
CA ASN A 95 16.23 -5.46 -12.67
C ASN A 95 14.90 -4.83 -12.21
N THR A 96 14.74 -4.59 -10.91
CA THR A 96 13.57 -3.93 -10.30
C THR A 96 12.27 -4.74 -10.27
N GLU A 97 12.24 -6.06 -10.49
CA GLU A 97 11.02 -6.85 -10.34
C GLU A 97 10.68 -7.18 -8.88
N VAL A 98 9.38 -7.37 -8.61
CA VAL A 98 8.89 -7.85 -7.31
C VAL A 98 8.30 -9.24 -7.47
N HIS A 99 8.84 -10.19 -6.72
CA HIS A 99 8.46 -11.60 -6.76
C HIS A 99 8.00 -12.07 -5.38
N ALA A 100 7.32 -13.21 -5.34
CA ALA A 100 7.04 -13.93 -4.11
C ALA A 100 8.16 -14.95 -3.86
N ILE A 101 8.63 -15.06 -2.62
CA ILE A 101 9.69 -16.00 -2.22
C ILE A 101 9.43 -16.56 -0.81
N LEU A 102 9.85 -17.79 -0.54
CA LEU A 102 9.62 -18.45 0.76
C LEU A 102 10.64 -18.03 1.82
N GLU A 103 11.91 -17.91 1.46
CA GLU A 103 13.01 -17.78 2.44
C GLU A 103 13.45 -16.34 2.71
N LYS A 104 13.09 -15.40 1.83
CA LYS A 104 13.47 -13.98 1.95
C LYS A 104 12.25 -13.11 2.17
N GLN A 105 12.48 -11.87 2.58
CA GLN A 105 11.43 -10.88 2.75
C GLN A 105 11.95 -9.47 2.52
N THR A 106 11.06 -8.60 2.08
CA THR A 106 11.26 -7.16 2.04
C THR A 106 10.25 -6.53 2.99
N SER A 107 10.72 -5.64 3.86
CA SER A 107 9.83 -4.74 4.60
C SER A 107 9.36 -3.64 3.65
N TRP A 108 8.05 -3.40 3.59
CA TRP A 108 7.41 -2.44 2.70
C TRP A 108 6.80 -1.29 3.48
N LEU A 109 7.07 -0.06 3.07
CA LEU A 109 6.33 1.11 3.55
C LEU A 109 5.04 1.23 2.74
N ILE A 110 3.89 1.27 3.43
CA ILE A 110 2.58 1.44 2.79
C ILE A 110 2.04 2.83 3.14
N GLU A 111 2.10 3.73 2.18
CA GLU A 111 1.79 5.15 2.37
C GLU A 111 0.42 5.49 1.79
N ASN A 112 -0.46 6.06 2.62
CA ASN A 112 -1.76 6.53 2.18
C ASN A 112 -1.63 7.74 1.23
N LYS A 113 -2.20 7.63 0.03
CA LYS A 113 -2.23 8.68 -1.01
C LYS A 113 -3.57 9.41 -1.10
N GLY A 114 -4.45 9.16 -0.14
CA GLY A 114 -5.79 9.72 -0.05
C GLY A 114 -6.81 8.97 -0.92
N SER A 115 -8.06 9.39 -0.76
CA SER A 115 -9.17 9.04 -1.63
C SER A 115 -9.48 10.20 -2.57
N ASN A 116 -10.03 9.92 -3.76
CA ASN A 116 -10.44 10.97 -4.67
C ASN A 116 -11.82 11.53 -4.30
N ALA A 117 -12.61 10.76 -3.53
CA ALA A 117 -13.89 11.20 -2.99
C ALA A 117 -14.13 10.78 -1.52
N PRO A 118 -15.01 11.49 -0.79
CA PRO A 118 -15.50 11.05 0.52
C PRO A 118 -16.20 9.68 0.42
N GLY A 119 -15.75 8.71 1.23
CA GLY A 119 -16.35 7.37 1.27
C GLY A 119 -15.71 6.32 0.35
N GLU A 120 -14.71 6.70 -0.46
CA GLU A 120 -13.89 5.73 -1.20
C GLU A 120 -12.81 5.11 -0.30
N VAL A 121 -12.45 3.85 -0.57
CA VAL A 121 -11.26 3.24 0.02
C VAL A 121 -10.05 4.02 -0.46
N GLY A 122 -9.26 4.55 0.47
CA GLY A 122 -8.04 5.28 0.14
C GLY A 122 -7.12 4.46 -0.76
N SER A 123 -6.39 5.15 -1.64
CA SER A 123 -5.33 4.54 -2.43
C SER A 123 -4.00 4.61 -1.69
N PHE A 124 -3.14 3.63 -1.90
CA PHE A 124 -1.87 3.48 -1.20
C PHE A 124 -0.73 3.31 -2.19
N ALA A 125 0.45 3.80 -1.82
CA ALA A 125 1.70 3.46 -2.47
C ALA A 125 2.43 2.39 -1.64
N ILE A 126 3.05 1.41 -2.30
CA ILE A 126 3.86 0.36 -1.66
C ILE A 126 5.31 0.62 -2.05
N LYS A 127 6.16 0.95 -1.08
CA LYS A 127 7.53 1.45 -1.31
C LYS A 127 8.58 0.62 -0.57
N ILE A 128 9.80 0.59 -1.10
CA ILE A 128 10.96 0.15 -0.32
C ILE A 128 11.33 1.26 0.69
N PRO A 129 11.52 0.95 1.98
CA PRO A 129 11.95 1.92 2.97
C PRO A 129 13.26 2.63 2.57
N PHE A 130 13.30 3.94 2.74
CA PHE A 130 14.47 4.80 2.44
C PHE A 130 14.91 4.82 0.97
N GLN A 131 14.14 4.20 0.07
CA GLN A 131 14.33 4.29 -1.37
C GLN A 131 13.08 4.90 -1.98
N ASP A 132 13.22 5.75 -2.98
CA ASP A 132 12.06 6.26 -3.71
C ASP A 132 11.60 5.28 -4.80
N LEU A 133 11.56 3.99 -4.47
CA LEU A 133 11.16 2.92 -5.37
C LEU A 133 9.83 2.32 -4.92
N LEU A 134 8.88 2.28 -5.86
CA LEU A 134 7.48 1.93 -5.62
C LEU A 134 7.05 0.78 -6.51
N TRP A 135 6.18 -0.08 -5.98
CA TRP A 135 5.43 -1.03 -6.80
C TRP A 135 4.75 -0.27 -7.94
N THR A 136 5.02 -0.72 -9.16
CA THR A 136 4.54 -0.13 -10.40
C THR A 136 4.10 -1.25 -11.32
N ILE A 137 2.84 -1.20 -11.75
CA ILE A 137 2.31 -2.17 -12.71
C ILE A 137 2.99 -1.97 -14.06
N THR A 138 3.61 -3.03 -14.56
CA THR A 138 4.19 -3.07 -15.90
C THR A 138 3.40 -4.07 -16.74
N PRO A 139 2.85 -3.66 -17.90
CA PRO A 139 2.06 -4.54 -18.75
C PRO A 139 2.83 -5.81 -19.14
N GLY A 140 2.17 -6.95 -18.96
CA GLY A 140 2.69 -8.23 -19.45
C GLY A 140 2.46 -8.39 -20.96
N ASN A 141 3.39 -9.03 -21.65
CA ASN A 141 3.19 -9.37 -23.07
C ASN A 141 2.18 -10.52 -23.20
N GLY A 142 0.90 -10.18 -23.35
CA GLY A 142 -0.16 -11.15 -23.69
C GLY A 142 -0.77 -11.91 -22.51
N GLY A 143 -0.70 -11.36 -21.30
CA GLY A 143 -1.22 -12.01 -20.08
C GLY A 143 -1.46 -11.04 -18.93
N ASP A 144 -1.32 -11.54 -17.70
CA ASP A 144 -1.34 -10.73 -16.49
C ASP A 144 -0.19 -9.69 -16.49
N ASP A 145 -0.41 -8.55 -15.83
CA ASP A 145 0.67 -7.57 -15.65
C ASP A 145 1.60 -8.01 -14.53
N THR A 146 2.83 -7.53 -14.53
CA THR A 146 3.80 -7.80 -13.46
C THR A 146 4.00 -6.57 -12.58
N ILE A 147 4.62 -6.78 -11.42
CA ILE A 147 4.99 -5.69 -10.51
C ILE A 147 6.49 -5.44 -10.59
N THR A 148 6.83 -4.19 -10.87
CA THR A 148 8.22 -3.68 -10.92
C THR A 148 8.39 -2.53 -9.94
N LEU A 149 9.62 -2.07 -9.73
CA LEU A 149 9.99 -0.99 -8.84
C LEU A 149 10.48 0.20 -9.65
N LYS A 150 9.75 1.31 -9.59
CA LYS A 150 10.12 2.54 -10.29
C LYS A 150 10.03 3.74 -9.35
N GLY A 151 10.70 4.82 -9.76
CA GLY A 151 10.58 6.13 -9.12
C GLY A 151 9.13 6.60 -9.07
N SER A 152 8.78 7.42 -8.08
CA SER A 152 7.44 8.00 -7.99
C SER A 152 7.18 8.92 -9.18
N ASP A 153 6.16 8.64 -9.98
CA ASP A 153 5.71 9.50 -11.09
C ASP A 153 4.26 10.00 -10.91
N GLY A 154 3.60 9.58 -9.82
CA GLY A 154 2.23 9.97 -9.48
C GLY A 154 1.15 9.27 -10.29
N SER A 155 1.53 8.34 -11.17
CA SER A 155 0.63 7.61 -12.07
C SER A 155 -0.33 6.69 -11.31
N ALA A 156 -1.45 6.35 -11.96
CA ALA A 156 -2.43 5.43 -11.40
C ALA A 156 -1.88 3.99 -11.24
N VAL A 157 -0.88 3.60 -12.04
CA VAL A 157 -0.25 2.26 -11.97
C VAL A 157 0.65 2.07 -10.73
N GLN A 158 0.81 3.11 -9.91
CA GLN A 158 1.51 3.08 -8.61
C GLN A 158 0.55 3.20 -7.42
N ARG A 159 -0.76 3.16 -7.66
CA ARG A 159 -1.81 3.36 -6.64
C ARG A 159 -2.60 2.09 -6.40
N PHE A 160 -2.55 1.57 -5.19
CA PHE A 160 -3.15 0.30 -4.83
C PHE A 160 -4.28 0.47 -3.84
N VAL A 161 -5.32 -0.35 -3.95
CA VAL A 161 -6.43 -0.40 -3.01
C VAL A 161 -6.33 -1.70 -2.21
N PHE A 162 -6.32 -1.59 -0.89
CA PHE A 162 -6.32 -2.73 0.02
C PHE A 162 -7.76 -3.02 0.44
N GLN A 163 -8.40 -3.99 -0.20
CA GLN A 163 -9.75 -4.43 0.15
C GLN A 163 -9.68 -5.52 1.23
N PRO A 164 -10.23 -5.29 2.44
CA PRO A 164 -10.21 -6.29 3.50
C PRO A 164 -10.93 -7.58 3.10
N VAL A 165 -10.38 -8.72 3.51
CA VAL A 165 -11.02 -10.04 3.42
C VAL A 165 -11.48 -10.44 4.82
N ALA A 166 -12.77 -10.75 4.96
CA ALA A 166 -13.38 -11.19 6.20
C ALA A 166 -13.00 -12.63 6.58
#